data_AF-A0A3N7E5R7-F1
#
_entry.id   AF-A0A3N7E5R7-F1
#
_cell.length_a   1.000
_cell.length_b   1.000
_cell.length_c   1.000
_cell.angle_alpha   90.00
_cell.angle_beta   90.00
_cell.angle_gamma   90.00
#
_symmetry.space_group_name_H-M   'P 1'
#
loop_
_entity.id
_entity.type
_entity.pdbx_description
1 polymer ?
#
loop_
_entity_poly.entity_id
_entity_poly.type
_entity_poly.pdbx_seq_one_letter_code
_entity_poly.pdbx_strand_id
1 'polypeptide(L)'
;MGIKERKEKHKEDLRQRILDAAKELFLKDGYEATSIRKIAEKIEFSPTTIYLYYKDKADIMYALHQEGFILLGSQFVVLQHVSEPFERLKAMGRVYMSFALNNPDFYELMFIMKEPIEFVKAHCHDEEWEEGEQAFTALIMTVDQCKAAGYFTSFDTTTFALNIWSLMHGLCSLKLQGHLDHMATTKAHMLEEGDWLEKTFDGFIAMLNSLK
;
A
#
# COMPACT_ATOMS: atom_id res chain seq x y z
N MET A 1 -34.97 -0.70 6.87
CA MET A 1 -34.21 0.12 5.91
C MET A 1 -35.15 0.94 5.05
N GLY A 2 -34.93 2.24 4.99
CA GLY A 2 -35.69 3.17 4.14
C GLY A 2 -35.34 3.02 2.65
N ILE A 3 -36.17 3.59 1.77
CA ILE A 3 -35.94 3.58 0.31
C ILE A 3 -34.60 4.25 -0.05
N LYS A 4 -34.22 5.31 0.68
CA LYS A 4 -32.95 6.02 0.50
C LYS A 4 -31.75 5.13 0.83
N GLU A 5 -31.75 4.47 1.99
CA GLU A 5 -30.68 3.55 2.42
C GLU A 5 -30.48 2.38 1.45
N ARG A 6 -31.57 1.82 0.91
CA ARG A 6 -31.48 0.76 -0.11
C ARG A 6 -30.83 1.24 -1.41
N LYS A 7 -31.12 2.47 -1.83
CA LYS A 7 -30.51 3.07 -3.04
C LYS A 7 -29.02 3.35 -2.83
N GLU A 8 -28.64 3.93 -1.69
CA GLU A 8 -27.22 4.18 -1.38
C GLU A 8 -26.43 2.88 -1.26
N LYS A 9 -26.98 1.87 -0.57
CA LYS A 9 -26.33 0.55 -0.50
C LYS A 9 -26.14 -0.07 -1.88
N HIS A 10 -27.16 -0.01 -2.74
CA HIS A 10 -27.04 -0.54 -4.09
C HIS A 10 -26.00 0.20 -4.93
N LYS A 11 -25.89 1.52 -4.74
CA LYS A 11 -24.87 2.35 -5.39
C LYS A 11 -23.46 1.94 -4.94
N GLU A 12 -23.25 1.74 -3.65
CA GLU A 12 -21.95 1.31 -3.11
C GLU A 12 -21.59 -0.12 -3.54
N ASP A 13 -22.56 -1.05 -3.49
CA ASP A 13 -22.37 -2.42 -3.94
C ASP A 13 -21.95 -2.45 -5.43
N LEU A 14 -22.52 -1.58 -6.26
CA LEU A 14 -22.12 -1.47 -7.67
C LEU A 14 -20.73 -0.81 -7.83
N ARG A 15 -20.42 0.22 -7.04
CA ARG A 15 -19.09 0.85 -7.02
C ARG A 15 -18.01 -0.20 -6.74
N GLN A 16 -18.19 -0.99 -5.68
CA GLN A 16 -17.24 -2.05 -5.33
C GLN A 16 -17.12 -3.11 -6.42
N ARG A 17 -18.23 -3.54 -7.03
CA ARG A 17 -18.19 -4.51 -8.14
C ARG A 17 -17.40 -4.00 -9.35
N ILE A 18 -17.50 -2.70 -9.67
CA ILE A 18 -16.71 -2.08 -10.75
C ILE A 18 -15.23 -2.16 -10.40
N LEU A 19 -14.85 -1.78 -9.19
CA LEU A 19 -13.47 -1.75 -8.72
C LEU A 19 -12.85 -3.15 -8.65
N ASP A 20 -13.57 -4.13 -8.10
CA ASP A 20 -13.10 -5.51 -8.03
C ASP A 20 -12.85 -6.09 -9.43
N ALA A 21 -13.78 -5.86 -10.36
CA ALA A 21 -13.64 -6.30 -11.75
C ALA A 21 -12.49 -5.59 -12.48
N ALA A 22 -12.32 -4.30 -12.24
CA ALA A 22 -11.23 -3.52 -12.80
C ALA A 22 -9.87 -4.00 -12.26
N LYS A 23 -9.74 -4.20 -10.95
CA LYS A 23 -8.52 -4.73 -10.30
C LYS A 23 -8.11 -6.06 -10.91
N GLU A 24 -9.04 -7.01 -11.02
CA GLU A 24 -8.75 -8.32 -11.61
C GLU A 24 -8.26 -8.19 -13.06
N LEU A 25 -8.92 -7.35 -13.88
CA LEU A 25 -8.53 -7.14 -15.27
C LEU A 25 -7.20 -6.40 -15.41
N PHE A 26 -6.93 -5.39 -14.58
CA PHE A 26 -5.66 -4.66 -14.58
C PHE A 26 -4.48 -5.57 -14.24
N LEU A 27 -4.64 -6.45 -13.24
CA LEU A 27 -3.59 -7.38 -12.83
C LEU A 27 -3.39 -8.51 -13.85
N LYS A 28 -4.47 -8.98 -14.48
CA LYS A 28 -4.43 -10.12 -15.42
C LYS A 28 -4.01 -9.72 -16.84
N ASP A 29 -4.66 -8.70 -17.39
CA ASP A 29 -4.49 -8.29 -18.79
C ASP A 29 -3.53 -7.08 -18.91
N GLY A 30 -3.23 -6.39 -17.81
CA GLY A 30 -2.53 -5.12 -17.81
C GLY A 30 -3.47 -3.92 -17.97
N TYR A 31 -3.03 -2.74 -17.54
CA TYR A 31 -3.82 -1.51 -17.64
C TYR A 31 -4.20 -1.18 -19.09
N GLU A 32 -3.23 -1.22 -20.01
CA GLU A 32 -3.43 -0.82 -21.40
C GLU A 32 -4.43 -1.71 -22.14
N ALA A 33 -4.38 -3.03 -21.92
CA ALA A 33 -5.29 -3.97 -22.57
C ALA A 33 -6.69 -4.00 -21.94
N THR A 34 -6.89 -3.33 -20.80
CA THR A 34 -8.17 -3.22 -20.12
C THR A 34 -8.94 -1.98 -20.60
N SER A 35 -10.22 -2.14 -20.88
CA SER A 35 -11.13 -1.04 -21.28
C SER A 35 -12.36 -1.01 -20.38
N ILE A 36 -13.02 0.16 -20.28
CA ILE A 36 -14.30 0.28 -19.55
C ILE A 36 -15.34 -0.72 -20.06
N ARG A 37 -15.32 -1.00 -21.37
CA ARG A 37 -16.21 -1.99 -21.96
C ARG A 37 -15.93 -3.40 -21.43
N LYS A 38 -14.66 -3.82 -21.36
CA LYS A 38 -14.29 -5.12 -20.76
C LYS A 38 -14.71 -5.21 -19.29
N ILE A 39 -14.53 -4.13 -18.53
CA ILE A 39 -14.96 -4.06 -17.11
C ILE A 39 -16.48 -4.22 -17.02
N ALA A 40 -17.24 -3.49 -17.83
CA ALA A 40 -18.70 -3.56 -17.86
C ALA A 40 -19.20 -4.96 -18.26
N GLU A 41 -18.59 -5.57 -19.29
CA GLU A 41 -18.90 -6.93 -19.73
C GLU A 41 -18.66 -7.95 -18.61
N LYS A 42 -17.56 -7.82 -17.85
CA LYS A 42 -17.23 -8.73 -16.73
C LYS A 42 -18.26 -8.69 -15.60
N ILE A 43 -18.89 -7.54 -15.35
CA ILE A 43 -19.93 -7.41 -14.32
C ILE A 43 -21.36 -7.51 -14.87
N GLU A 44 -21.51 -7.80 -16.17
CA GLU A 44 -22.79 -7.89 -16.89
C GLU A 44 -23.60 -6.57 -16.91
N PHE A 45 -22.91 -5.43 -17.01
CA PHE A 45 -23.53 -4.11 -17.16
C PHE A 45 -23.16 -3.44 -18.49
N SER A 46 -23.88 -2.37 -18.82
CA SER A 46 -23.52 -1.52 -19.96
C SER A 46 -22.34 -0.60 -19.60
N PRO A 47 -21.48 -0.22 -20.56
CA PRO A 47 -20.45 0.79 -20.34
C PRO A 47 -21.01 2.11 -19.80
N THR A 48 -22.20 2.50 -20.26
CA THR A 48 -22.94 3.68 -19.76
C THR A 48 -23.16 3.63 -18.26
N THR A 49 -23.36 2.44 -17.68
CA THR A 49 -23.52 2.29 -16.22
C THR A 49 -22.23 2.65 -15.49
N ILE A 50 -21.06 2.24 -16.01
CA ILE A 50 -19.75 2.58 -15.42
C ILE A 50 -19.52 4.08 -15.42
N TYR A 51 -19.87 4.75 -16.52
CA TYR A 51 -19.73 6.21 -16.67
C TYR A 51 -20.60 7.03 -15.70
N LEU A 52 -21.55 6.42 -15.01
CA LEU A 52 -22.29 7.08 -13.91
C LEU A 52 -21.47 7.20 -12.63
N TYR A 53 -20.38 6.43 -12.51
CA TYR A 53 -19.52 6.35 -11.33
C TYR A 53 -18.12 6.89 -11.59
N TYR A 54 -17.57 6.60 -12.76
CA TYR A 54 -16.19 6.95 -13.11
C TYR A 54 -16.13 7.60 -14.49
N LYS A 55 -15.39 8.69 -14.58
CA LYS A 55 -15.25 9.47 -15.82
C LYS A 55 -14.54 8.67 -16.92
N ASP A 56 -13.49 7.95 -16.54
CA ASP A 56 -12.64 7.19 -17.45
C ASP A 56 -11.91 6.04 -16.71
N LYS A 57 -11.06 5.32 -17.45
CA LYS A 57 -10.29 4.18 -16.92
C LYS A 57 -9.27 4.62 -15.86
N ALA A 58 -8.74 5.83 -15.97
CA ALA A 58 -7.72 6.34 -15.06
C ALA A 58 -8.35 6.72 -13.72
N ASP A 59 -9.58 7.25 -13.74
CA ASP A 59 -10.40 7.50 -12.54
C ASP A 59 -10.70 6.20 -11.75
N ILE A 60 -11.01 5.10 -12.45
CA ILE A 60 -11.18 3.77 -11.81
C ILE A 60 -9.87 3.29 -11.16
N MET A 61 -8.75 3.45 -11.86
CA MET A 61 -7.43 3.07 -11.36
C MET A 61 -7.03 3.91 -10.13
N TYR A 62 -7.30 5.21 -10.16
CA TYR A 62 -7.06 6.10 -9.02
C TYR A 62 -7.92 5.74 -7.82
N ALA A 63 -9.21 5.42 -8.01
CA ALA A 63 -10.06 4.97 -6.92
C ALA A 63 -9.56 3.67 -6.26
N LEU A 64 -9.03 2.71 -7.05
CA LEU A 64 -8.38 1.51 -6.51
C LEU A 64 -7.10 1.84 -5.72
N HIS A 65 -6.33 2.83 -6.20
CA HIS A 65 -5.14 3.32 -5.51
C HIS A 65 -5.49 3.90 -4.15
N GLN A 66 -6.52 4.76 -4.10
CA GLN A 66 -7.05 5.31 -2.85
C GLN A 66 -7.52 4.22 -1.89
N GLU A 67 -8.28 3.22 -2.37
CA GLU A 67 -8.72 2.09 -1.52
C GLU A 67 -7.55 1.33 -0.89
N GLY A 68 -6.46 1.13 -1.63
CA GLY A 68 -5.24 0.52 -1.11
C GLY A 68 -4.61 1.34 0.02
N PHE A 69 -4.49 2.66 -0.14
CA PHE A 69 -3.95 3.56 0.88
C PHE A 69 -4.87 3.73 2.09
N ILE A 70 -6.19 3.78 1.90
CA ILE A 70 -7.17 3.80 2.99
C ILE A 70 -7.03 2.52 3.83
N LEU A 71 -6.93 1.37 3.16
CA LEU A 71 -6.77 0.09 3.85
C LEU A 71 -5.46 0.05 4.66
N LEU A 72 -4.32 0.41 4.06
CA LEU A 72 -3.04 0.48 4.76
C LEU A 72 -3.07 1.49 5.92
N GLY A 73 -3.57 2.70 5.67
CA GLY A 73 -3.67 3.77 6.67
C GLY A 73 -4.53 3.37 7.87
N SER A 74 -5.65 2.68 7.64
CA SER A 74 -6.51 2.16 8.71
C SER A 74 -5.78 1.19 9.65
N GLN A 75 -4.82 0.43 9.13
CA GLN A 75 -3.99 -0.49 9.92
C GLN A 75 -2.89 0.25 10.70
N PHE A 76 -2.47 1.44 10.27
CA PHE A 76 -1.57 2.29 11.04
C PHE A 76 -2.28 3.07 12.15
N VAL A 77 -3.54 3.48 11.94
CA VAL A 77 -4.32 4.21 12.94
C VAL A 77 -4.40 3.45 14.27
N VAL A 78 -4.63 2.13 14.22
CA VAL A 78 -4.72 1.32 15.46
C VAL A 78 -3.40 1.27 16.24
N LEU A 79 -2.26 1.50 15.59
CA LEU A 79 -0.94 1.49 16.22
C LEU A 79 -0.66 2.75 17.04
N GLN A 80 -1.47 3.81 16.90
CA GLN A 80 -1.33 5.03 17.71
C GLN A 80 -1.48 4.76 19.23
N HIS A 81 -2.11 3.63 19.60
CA HIS A 81 -2.24 3.20 20.99
C HIS A 81 -0.97 2.56 21.57
N VAL A 82 0.06 2.29 20.76
CA VAL A 82 1.36 1.81 21.23
C VAL A 82 2.18 3.00 21.75
N SER A 83 2.39 3.06 23.06
CA SER A 83 2.98 4.23 23.74
C SER A 83 4.46 4.43 23.43
N GLU A 84 5.24 3.35 23.38
CA GLU A 84 6.68 3.42 23.10
C GLU A 84 6.89 3.62 21.59
N PRO A 85 7.47 4.75 21.14
CA PRO A 85 7.51 5.11 19.73
C PRO A 85 8.34 4.13 18.89
N PHE A 86 9.41 3.57 19.45
CA PHE A 86 10.23 2.59 18.76
C PHE A 86 9.52 1.23 18.63
N GLU A 87 8.74 0.80 19.62
CA GLU A 87 7.89 -0.40 19.49
C GLU A 87 6.78 -0.20 18.47
N ARG A 88 6.19 1.01 18.43
CA ARG A 88 5.22 1.37 17.39
C ARG A 88 5.84 1.33 16.00
N LEU A 89 7.06 1.84 15.82
CA LEU A 89 7.78 1.77 14.53
C LEU A 89 8.00 0.32 14.08
N LYS A 90 8.39 -0.58 15.00
CA LYS A 90 8.49 -2.03 14.71
C LYS A 90 7.14 -2.61 14.30
N ALA A 91 6.07 -2.25 15.02
CA ALA A 91 4.72 -2.71 14.70
C ALA A 91 4.26 -2.21 13.32
N MET A 92 4.56 -0.96 12.97
CA MET A 92 4.30 -0.41 11.63
C MET A 92 5.02 -1.19 10.54
N GLY A 93 6.29 -1.54 10.75
CA GLY A 93 7.06 -2.39 9.81
C GLY A 93 6.41 -3.75 9.59
N ARG A 94 5.96 -4.42 10.65
CA ARG A 94 5.24 -5.71 10.54
C ARG A 94 3.88 -5.58 9.86
N VAL A 95 3.14 -4.53 10.16
CA VAL A 95 1.87 -4.22 9.47
C VAL A 95 2.12 -3.99 7.97
N TYR A 96 3.16 -3.24 7.61
CA TYR A 96 3.52 -3.00 6.21
C TYR A 96 3.87 -4.30 5.47
N MET A 97 4.67 -5.18 6.08
CA MET A 97 4.98 -6.51 5.55
C MET A 97 3.74 -7.39 5.40
N SER A 98 2.92 -7.48 6.45
CA SER A 98 1.68 -8.25 6.45
C SER A 98 0.69 -7.74 5.40
N PHE A 99 0.58 -6.42 5.24
CA PHE A 99 -0.24 -5.80 4.20
C PHE A 99 0.20 -6.24 2.81
N ALA A 100 1.51 -6.15 2.52
CA ALA A 100 2.08 -6.52 1.23
C ALA A 100 1.82 -8.00 0.89
N LEU A 101 2.02 -8.91 1.86
CA LEU A 101 1.83 -10.35 1.66
C LEU A 101 0.35 -10.76 1.54
N ASN A 102 -0.53 -10.13 2.31
CA ASN A 102 -1.97 -10.46 2.31
C ASN A 102 -2.74 -9.74 1.19
N ASN A 103 -2.18 -8.68 0.62
CA ASN A 103 -2.80 -7.87 -0.43
C ASN A 103 -1.81 -7.62 -1.59
N PRO A 104 -1.25 -8.66 -2.23
CA PRO A 104 -0.27 -8.50 -3.30
C PRO A 104 -0.84 -7.71 -4.49
N ASP A 105 -2.13 -7.90 -4.78
CA ASP A 105 -2.90 -7.16 -5.77
C ASP A 105 -2.89 -5.64 -5.51
N PHE A 106 -3.14 -5.22 -4.27
CA PHE A 106 -3.06 -3.81 -3.90
C PHE A 106 -1.62 -3.31 -3.90
N TYR A 107 -0.65 -4.15 -3.52
CA TYR A 107 0.76 -3.76 -3.56
C TYR A 107 1.23 -3.46 -4.99
N GLU A 108 0.85 -4.30 -5.96
CA GLU A 108 1.12 -4.09 -7.38
C GLU A 108 0.47 -2.78 -7.87
N LEU A 109 -0.81 -2.59 -7.58
CA LEU A 109 -1.55 -1.37 -7.94
C LEU A 109 -0.97 -0.11 -7.31
N MET A 110 -0.59 -0.16 -6.02
CA MET A 110 -0.16 1.02 -5.26
C MET A 110 1.23 1.51 -5.64
N PHE A 111 2.17 0.58 -5.89
CA PHE A 111 3.59 0.89 -5.94
C PHE A 111 4.32 0.45 -7.21
N ILE A 112 3.78 -0.51 -7.98
CA ILE A 112 4.47 -1.08 -9.15
C ILE A 112 3.88 -0.51 -10.45
N MET A 113 2.56 -0.43 -10.53
CA MET A 113 1.88 0.23 -11.64
C MET A 113 2.17 1.74 -11.61
N LYS A 114 2.47 2.30 -12.79
CA LYS A 114 2.85 3.70 -12.92
C LYS A 114 1.64 4.63 -13.07
N GLU A 115 0.53 4.09 -13.53
CA GLU A 115 -0.65 4.84 -13.93
C GLU A 115 -1.30 5.62 -12.78
N PRO A 116 -1.41 5.07 -11.55
CA PRO A 116 -1.92 5.84 -10.42
C PRO A 116 -1.08 7.08 -10.10
N ILE A 117 0.26 6.95 -10.07
CA ILE A 117 1.12 8.10 -9.76
C ILE A 117 1.18 9.10 -10.93
N GLU A 118 1.04 8.62 -12.17
CA GLU A 118 0.84 9.50 -13.34
C GLU A 118 -0.49 10.27 -13.25
N PHE A 119 -1.57 9.62 -12.76
CA PHE A 119 -2.86 10.28 -12.52
C PHE A 119 -2.73 11.38 -11.47
N VAL A 120 -2.12 11.07 -10.32
CA VAL A 120 -1.83 12.05 -9.25
C VAL A 120 -1.08 13.25 -9.84
N LYS A 121 0.03 13.03 -10.54
CA LYS A 121 0.81 14.14 -11.14
C LYS A 121 0.03 15.01 -12.12
N ALA A 122 -0.94 14.43 -12.84
CA ALA A 122 -1.69 15.13 -13.87
C ALA A 122 -2.94 15.85 -13.34
N HIS A 123 -3.51 15.40 -12.22
CA HIS A 123 -4.82 15.86 -11.74
C HIS A 123 -4.79 16.39 -10.31
N CYS A 124 -3.91 15.85 -9.47
CA CYS A 124 -3.74 16.23 -8.08
C CYS A 124 -2.56 17.21 -7.99
N HIS A 125 -2.86 18.50 -7.87
CA HIS A 125 -1.86 19.53 -7.55
C HIS A 125 -1.44 19.43 -6.07
N ASP A 126 -0.86 20.50 -5.52
CA ASP A 126 -0.08 20.52 -4.26
C ASP A 126 -0.69 19.78 -3.03
N GLU A 127 -2.00 19.48 -2.96
CA GLU A 127 -2.63 18.77 -1.83
C GLU A 127 -3.89 17.94 -2.22
N GLU A 128 -3.77 16.92 -3.09
CA GLU A 128 -4.93 16.08 -3.46
C GLU A 128 -4.73 14.56 -3.38
N TRP A 129 -3.53 14.06 -3.05
CA TRP A 129 -3.30 12.63 -2.76
C TRP A 129 -3.33 12.34 -1.26
N GLU A 130 -4.44 12.73 -0.63
CA GLU A 130 -4.61 12.75 0.82
C GLU A 130 -4.29 11.39 1.46
N GLU A 131 -4.74 10.29 0.88
CA GLU A 131 -4.59 8.97 1.48
C GLU A 131 -3.14 8.48 1.49
N GLY A 132 -2.39 8.77 0.41
CA GLY A 132 -0.96 8.47 0.33
C GLY A 132 -0.14 9.32 1.31
N GLU A 133 -0.45 10.62 1.37
CA GLU A 133 0.19 11.56 2.27
C GLU A 133 -0.09 11.25 3.75
N GLN A 134 -1.31 10.83 4.09
CA GLN A 134 -1.68 10.42 5.45
C GLN A 134 -0.86 9.20 5.90
N ALA A 135 -0.73 8.17 5.05
CA ALA A 135 0.04 6.98 5.37
C ALA A 135 1.53 7.31 5.61
N PHE A 136 2.10 8.19 4.78
CA PHE A 136 3.49 8.61 4.93
C PHE A 136 3.70 9.55 6.13
N THR A 137 2.76 10.47 6.37
CA THR A 137 2.74 11.35 7.55
C THR A 137 2.74 10.55 8.85
N ALA A 138 1.98 9.44 8.93
CA ALA A 138 1.99 8.56 10.10
C ALA A 138 3.40 7.99 10.40
N LEU A 139 4.18 7.66 9.37
CA LEU A 139 5.56 7.22 9.52
C LEU A 139 6.46 8.38 9.99
N ILE A 140 6.38 9.55 9.36
CA ILE A 140 7.14 10.75 9.76
C ILE A 140 6.91 11.07 11.24
N MET A 141 5.65 11.13 11.68
CA MET A 141 5.29 11.42 13.07
C MET A 141 5.88 10.40 14.05
N THR A 142 5.85 9.11 13.67
CA THR A 142 6.42 8.04 14.51
C THR A 142 7.95 8.15 14.59
N VAL A 143 8.61 8.46 13.47
CA VAL A 143 10.06 8.70 13.42
C VAL A 143 10.44 9.92 14.27
N ASP A 144 9.68 11.01 14.20
CA ASP A 144 9.93 12.21 15.01
C ASP A 144 9.83 11.91 16.51
N GLN A 145 8.83 11.13 16.91
CA GLN A 145 8.65 10.70 18.29
C GLN A 145 9.74 9.73 18.76
N CYS A 146 10.27 8.89 17.87
CA CYS A 146 11.45 8.09 18.17
C CYS A 146 12.69 8.96 18.42
N LYS A 147 12.88 10.03 17.62
CA LYS A 147 13.96 11.01 17.83
C LYS A 147 13.84 11.73 19.16
N ALA A 148 12.62 12.15 19.53
CA ALA A 148 12.36 12.74 20.84
C ALA A 148 12.68 11.76 22.00
N ALA A 149 12.55 10.45 21.77
CA ALA A 149 12.93 9.39 22.70
C ALA A 149 14.41 8.95 22.63
N GLY A 150 15.24 9.67 21.86
CA GLY A 150 16.68 9.47 21.77
C GLY A 150 17.15 8.56 20.63
N TYR A 151 16.26 8.02 19.80
CA TYR A 151 16.68 7.16 18.67
C TYR A 151 17.04 7.99 17.45
N PHE A 152 18.14 7.63 16.76
CA PHE A 152 18.56 8.18 15.47
C PHE A 152 18.50 9.73 15.40
N THR A 153 18.95 10.38 16.48
CA THR A 153 18.85 11.84 16.69
C THR A 153 19.65 12.67 15.69
N SER A 154 20.69 12.10 15.10
CA SER A 154 21.56 12.75 14.11
C SER A 154 20.97 12.81 12.70
N PHE A 155 19.85 12.13 12.43
CA PHE A 155 19.25 12.06 11.10
C PHE A 155 18.11 13.05 10.94
N ASP A 156 17.94 13.63 9.75
CA ASP A 156 16.74 14.40 9.40
C ASP A 156 15.49 13.50 9.42
N THR A 157 14.38 13.99 10.00
CA THR A 157 13.17 13.17 10.23
C THR A 157 12.58 12.66 8.91
N THR A 158 12.38 13.55 7.95
CA THR A 158 11.74 13.23 6.68
C THR A 158 12.61 12.30 5.84
N THR A 159 13.91 12.63 5.71
CA THR A 159 14.85 11.80 4.96
C THR A 159 15.02 10.42 5.58
N PHE A 160 15.01 10.32 6.91
CA PHE A 160 15.10 9.03 7.59
C PHE A 160 13.82 8.20 7.45
N ALA A 161 12.64 8.84 7.47
CA ALA A 161 11.38 8.17 7.15
C ALA A 161 11.37 7.62 5.71
N LEU A 162 11.89 8.38 4.73
CA LEU A 162 12.08 7.90 3.36
C LEU A 162 13.00 6.69 3.29
N ASN A 163 14.11 6.68 4.06
CA ASN A 163 15.03 5.55 4.11
C ASN A 163 14.37 4.29 4.70
N ILE A 164 13.63 4.45 5.80
CA ILE A 164 12.87 3.34 6.42
C ILE A 164 11.87 2.79 5.40
N TRP A 165 11.07 3.66 4.78
CA TRP A 165 10.09 3.25 3.78
C TRP A 165 10.76 2.55 2.60
N SER A 166 11.87 3.09 2.08
CA SER A 166 12.61 2.50 0.96
C SER A 166 13.12 1.10 1.27
N LEU A 167 13.64 0.88 2.49
CA LEU A 167 14.12 -0.44 2.91
C LEU A 167 12.97 -1.43 3.07
N MET A 168 11.90 -1.03 3.74
CA MET A 168 10.70 -1.87 3.91
C MET A 168 10.07 -2.21 2.56
N HIS A 169 9.96 -1.24 1.66
CA HIS A 169 9.47 -1.43 0.30
C HIS A 169 10.36 -2.40 -0.49
N GLY A 170 11.68 -2.20 -0.46
CA GLY A 170 12.63 -3.11 -1.11
C GLY A 170 12.50 -4.54 -0.59
N LEU A 171 12.38 -4.71 0.74
CA LEU A 171 12.21 -6.01 1.37
C LEU A 171 10.91 -6.71 0.91
N CYS A 172 9.77 -6.01 0.96
CA CYS A 172 8.48 -6.54 0.51
C CYS A 172 8.49 -6.87 -0.98
N SER A 173 8.99 -5.97 -1.82
CA SER A 173 9.07 -6.17 -3.27
C SER A 173 9.95 -7.37 -3.64
N LEU A 174 11.12 -7.52 -3.01
CA LEU A 174 11.99 -8.68 -3.22
C LEU A 174 11.35 -10.00 -2.77
N LYS A 175 10.55 -9.97 -1.70
CA LYS A 175 9.81 -11.15 -1.23
C LYS A 175 8.67 -11.52 -2.18
N LEU A 176 7.83 -10.55 -2.55
CA LEU A 176 6.68 -10.77 -3.44
C LEU A 176 7.10 -11.30 -4.82
N GLN A 177 8.24 -10.83 -5.34
CA GLN A 177 8.79 -11.27 -6.62
C GLN A 177 9.64 -12.56 -6.51
N GLY A 178 9.69 -13.19 -5.32
CA GLY A 178 10.43 -14.43 -5.09
C GLY A 178 11.96 -14.30 -5.11
N HIS A 179 12.51 -13.10 -5.32
CA HIS A 179 13.95 -12.87 -5.33
C HIS A 179 14.58 -13.16 -3.96
N LEU A 180 13.91 -12.75 -2.87
CA LEU A 180 14.41 -13.00 -1.51
C LEU A 180 14.52 -14.50 -1.24
N ASP A 181 13.49 -15.27 -1.59
CA ASP A 181 13.44 -16.72 -1.39
C ASP A 181 14.45 -17.45 -2.29
N HIS A 182 14.60 -17.01 -3.54
CA HIS A 182 15.58 -17.56 -4.45
C HIS A 182 17.02 -17.33 -3.96
N MET A 183 17.33 -16.12 -3.52
CA MET A 183 18.66 -15.80 -2.99
C MET A 183 18.94 -16.54 -1.68
N ALA A 184 17.94 -16.63 -0.81
CA ALA A 184 18.00 -17.42 0.40
C ALA A 184 18.33 -18.88 0.10
N THR A 185 17.58 -19.55 -0.79
CA THR A 185 17.78 -20.97 -1.11
C THR A 185 19.09 -21.27 -1.84
N THR A 186 19.51 -20.42 -2.79
CA THR A 186 20.74 -20.62 -3.58
C THR A 186 22.02 -20.26 -2.83
N LYS A 187 21.94 -19.40 -1.81
CA LYS A 187 23.05 -19.04 -0.93
C LYS A 187 22.92 -19.67 0.47
N ALA A 188 21.89 -20.48 0.74
CA ALA A 188 21.58 -21.11 2.04
C ALA A 188 22.70 -22.00 2.60
N HIS A 189 23.64 -22.48 1.79
CA HIS A 189 24.84 -23.13 2.35
C HIS A 189 25.68 -22.19 3.25
N MET A 190 25.42 -20.88 3.23
CA MET A 190 26.02 -19.86 4.10
C MET A 190 25.05 -19.31 5.16
N LEU A 191 23.79 -19.77 5.19
CA LEU A 191 22.68 -19.06 5.85
C LEU A 191 21.61 -20.08 6.33
N GLU A 192 21.36 -20.17 7.65
CA GLU A 192 20.43 -21.16 8.26
C GLU A 192 18.99 -21.08 7.71
N GLU A 193 18.33 -22.23 7.54
CA GLU A 193 16.90 -22.32 7.19
C GLU A 193 16.02 -21.40 8.08
N GLY A 194 14.98 -20.79 7.51
CA GLY A 194 14.02 -19.97 8.24
C GLY A 194 13.30 -18.93 7.39
N ASP A 195 12.39 -18.18 8.02
CA ASP A 195 11.69 -17.07 7.39
C ASP A 195 12.65 -15.88 7.19
N TRP A 196 13.19 -15.76 5.99
CA TRP A 196 14.16 -14.72 5.63
C TRP A 196 13.57 -13.33 5.62
N LEU A 197 12.26 -13.20 5.44
CA LEU A 197 11.60 -11.90 5.52
C LEU A 197 11.69 -11.37 6.95
N GLU A 198 11.24 -12.16 7.93
CA GLU A 198 11.31 -11.82 9.34
C GLU A 198 12.75 -11.66 9.83
N LYS A 199 13.67 -12.57 9.47
CA LYS A 199 15.09 -12.44 9.85
C LYS A 199 15.71 -11.14 9.33
N THR A 200 15.40 -10.74 8.08
CA THR A 200 15.91 -9.49 7.50
C THR A 200 15.31 -8.27 8.19
N PHE A 201 14.01 -8.32 8.50
CA PHE A 201 13.33 -7.28 9.26
C PHE A 201 13.90 -7.12 10.67
N ASP A 202 14.10 -8.22 11.41
CA ASP A 202 14.69 -8.19 12.74
C ASP A 202 16.12 -7.63 12.74
N GLY A 203 16.92 -7.98 11.73
CA GLY A 203 18.25 -7.41 11.50
C GLY A 203 18.20 -5.89 11.27
N PHE A 204 17.23 -5.42 10.48
CA PHE A 204 16.99 -3.99 10.28
C PHE A 204 16.57 -3.30 11.58
N ILE A 205 15.67 -3.88 12.38
CA ILE A 205 15.27 -3.35 13.68
C ILE A 205 16.46 -3.28 14.65
N ALA A 206 17.31 -4.31 14.68
CA ALA A 206 18.52 -4.31 15.51
C ALA A 206 19.48 -3.19 15.11
N MET A 207 19.65 -2.95 13.80
CA MET A 207 20.42 -1.81 13.27
C MET A 207 19.81 -0.48 13.74
N LEU A 208 18.50 -0.27 13.60
CA LEU A 208 17.85 0.96 14.07
C LEU A 208 18.00 1.16 15.58
N ASN A 209 17.90 0.08 16.36
CA ASN A 209 18.06 0.13 17.82
C ASN A 209 19.48 0.53 18.24
N SER A 210 20.49 0.19 17.44
CA SER A 210 21.89 0.58 17.67
C SER A 210 22.16 2.08 17.45
N LEU A 211 21.19 2.80 16.88
CA LEU A 211 21.26 4.25 16.63
C LEU A 211 20.64 5.08 17.78
N LYS A 212 20.34 4.47 18.93
CA LYS A 212 19.96 5.18 20.16
C LYS A 212 21.16 5.85 20.80
#